data_AF-Q5DGX2-F1
#
_entry.id   AF-Q5DGX2-F1
#
_cell.length_a   1.000
_cell.length_b   1.000
_cell.length_c   1.000
_cell.angle_alpha   90.00
_cell.angle_beta   90.00
_cell.angle_gamma   90.00
#
_symmetry.space_group_name_H-M   'P 1'
#
loop_
_entity.id
_entity.type
_entity.pdbx_description
1 polymer ?
#
loop_
_entity_poly.entity_id
_entity_poly.type
_entity_poly.pdbx_seq_one_letter_code
_entity_poly.pdbx_strand_id
1 'polypeptide(L)'
;MSKTLSIILQPFSITFILLALITNQWDCGGLFTTCLQNYQTLSIILILFLCIGITLLIIAFILDLITICTETLDFNPSYATIRLIVLLIGLISICIAISSYTIQMKHQFSCLMCTIGIVFSVQVALINLILSRCIHRNQSNI
;
A
#
# COMPACT_ATOMS: atom_id res chain seq x y z
N MET A 1 -8.12 17.10 -8.64
CA MET A 1 -8.06 17.14 -7.17
C MET A 1 -7.64 15.81 -6.54
N SER A 2 -8.17 14.63 -6.94
CA SER A 2 -7.72 13.35 -6.33
C SER A 2 -6.30 12.90 -6.72
N LYS A 3 -5.84 13.18 -7.96
CA LYS A 3 -4.49 12.81 -8.43
C LYS A 3 -3.37 13.45 -7.59
N THR A 4 -3.53 14.73 -7.23
CA THR A 4 -2.58 15.49 -6.41
C THR A 4 -2.51 15.01 -4.96
N LEU A 5 -3.61 14.45 -4.44
CA LEU A 5 -3.64 13.87 -3.11
C LEU A 5 -2.89 12.52 -3.11
N SER A 6 -3.13 11.67 -4.12
CA SER A 6 -2.46 10.37 -4.25
C SER A 6 -0.94 10.53 -4.37
N ILE A 7 -0.47 11.45 -5.21
CA ILE A 7 0.98 11.68 -5.41
C ILE A 7 1.69 12.20 -4.16
N ILE A 8 0.99 12.90 -3.27
CA ILE A 8 1.57 13.35 -2.00
C ILE A 8 1.50 12.22 -0.98
N LEU A 9 0.35 11.54 -0.84
CA LEU A 9 0.18 10.50 0.18
C LEU A 9 1.04 9.25 -0.07
N GLN A 10 1.26 8.83 -1.33
CA GLN A 10 2.07 7.65 -1.64
C GLN A 10 3.52 7.74 -1.12
N PRO A 11 4.32 8.77 -1.43
CA PRO A 11 5.69 8.87 -0.95
C PRO A 11 5.77 9.06 0.56
N PHE A 12 4.80 9.76 1.18
CA PHE A 12 4.69 9.81 2.64
C PHE A 12 4.47 8.43 3.24
N SER A 13 3.55 7.63 2.68
CA SER A 13 3.30 6.25 3.10
C SER A 13 4.55 5.37 2.96
N ILE A 14 5.23 5.43 1.81
CA ILE A 14 6.48 4.69 1.56
C ILE A 14 7.55 5.07 2.59
N THR A 15 7.69 6.37 2.90
CA THR A 15 8.65 6.87 3.89
C THR A 15 8.33 6.34 5.30
N PHE A 16 7.05 6.33 5.70
CA PHE A 16 6.62 5.75 6.97
C PHE A 16 6.90 4.25 7.05
N ILE A 17 6.68 3.50 5.96
CA ILE A 17 6.97 2.07 5.91
C ILE A 17 8.49 1.81 6.01
N LEU A 18 9.31 2.64 5.35
CA LEU A 18 10.77 2.59 5.47
C LEU A 18 11.24 2.91 6.90
N LEU A 19 10.67 3.94 7.53
CA LEU A 19 10.94 4.28 8.93
C LEU A 19 10.58 3.12 9.87
N ALA A 20 9.45 2.44 9.62
CA ALA A 20 9.08 1.25 10.37
C ALA A 20 10.07 0.09 10.18
N LEU A 21 10.69 -0.05 8.99
CA LEU A 21 11.73 -1.05 8.74
C LEU A 21 13.03 -0.76 9.50
N ILE A 22 13.41 0.51 9.61
CA ILE A 22 14.67 0.96 10.21
C ILE A 22 14.55 1.08 11.73
N THR A 23 13.36 1.33 12.26
CA THR A 23 13.17 1.47 13.71
C THR A 23 13.50 0.15 14.42
N ASN A 24 14.24 0.25 15.52
CA ASN A 24 14.59 -0.89 16.38
C ASN A 24 13.64 -1.02 17.59
N GLN A 25 12.47 -0.37 17.53
CA GLN A 25 11.46 -0.40 18.58
C GLN A 25 10.39 -1.47 18.34
N TRP A 26 10.74 -2.60 17.71
CA TRP A 26 9.84 -3.74 17.65
C TRP A 26 9.84 -4.43 19.02
N ASP A 27 8.80 -5.20 19.36
CA ASP A 27 8.69 -5.88 20.68
C ASP A 27 9.90 -6.79 20.98
N CYS A 28 10.52 -7.31 19.91
CA CYS A 28 11.72 -8.14 19.91
C CYS A 28 13.03 -7.33 19.72
N GLY A 29 12.99 -5.99 19.74
CA GLY A 29 14.11 -5.10 19.43
C GLY A 29 14.24 -4.78 17.93
N GLY A 30 15.39 -5.08 17.33
CA GLY A 30 15.63 -4.82 15.91
C GLY A 30 15.07 -5.94 15.00
N LEU A 31 14.40 -5.56 13.91
CA LEU A 31 13.78 -6.51 12.98
C LEU A 31 14.80 -7.45 12.33
N PHE A 32 15.96 -6.91 11.93
CA PHE A 32 17.05 -7.65 11.29
C PHE A 32 18.04 -8.28 12.28
N THR A 33 17.90 -8.03 13.57
CA THR A 33 18.84 -8.50 14.60
C THR A 33 18.17 -9.49 15.53
N THR A 34 17.69 -9.03 16.68
CA THR A 34 17.11 -9.86 17.74
C THR A 34 15.82 -10.55 17.30
N CYS A 35 15.00 -9.92 16.45
CA CYS A 35 13.79 -10.57 15.95
C CYS A 35 14.10 -11.71 14.97
N LEU A 36 15.02 -11.47 14.03
CA LEU A 36 15.47 -12.48 13.09
C LEU A 36 16.10 -13.68 13.80
N GLN A 37 16.82 -13.46 14.89
CA GLN A 37 17.43 -14.55 15.66
C GLN A 37 16.42 -15.38 16.45
N ASN A 38 15.39 -14.76 17.03
CA ASN A 38 14.41 -15.46 17.87
C ASN A 38 13.23 -16.05 17.09
N TYR A 39 12.84 -15.41 15.98
CA TYR A 39 11.67 -15.76 15.17
C TYR A 39 12.01 -15.85 13.67
N GLN A 40 13.08 -16.56 13.33
CA GLN A 40 13.64 -16.65 11.96
C GLN A 40 12.58 -16.74 10.85
N THR A 41 11.72 -17.76 10.87
CA THR A 41 10.73 -17.98 9.80
C THR A 41 9.76 -16.81 9.63
N LEU A 42 9.33 -16.22 10.75
CA LEU A 42 8.31 -15.17 10.77
C LEU A 42 8.91 -13.83 10.37
N SER A 43 10.11 -13.53 10.85
CA SER A 43 10.87 -12.36 10.43
C SER A 43 11.24 -12.44 8.94
N ILE A 44 11.62 -13.60 8.41
CA ILE A 44 11.92 -13.76 6.98
C ILE A 44 10.68 -13.52 6.13
N ILE A 45 9.54 -14.14 6.46
CA ILE A 45 8.28 -13.94 5.73
C ILE A 45 7.86 -12.47 5.77
N LEU A 46 7.95 -11.84 6.95
CA LEU A 46 7.61 -10.44 7.11
C LEU A 46 8.51 -9.52 6.27
N ILE A 47 9.82 -9.71 6.32
CA ILE A 47 10.78 -8.92 5.53
C ILE A 47 10.52 -9.12 4.03
N LEU A 48 10.26 -10.36 3.60
CA LEU A 48 10.00 -10.68 2.19
C LEU A 48 8.74 -9.97 1.68
N PHE A 49 7.62 -10.10 2.41
CA PHE A 49 6.37 -9.45 2.02
C PHE A 49 6.45 -7.93 2.07
N LEU A 50 7.15 -7.34 3.06
CA LEU A 50 7.40 -5.91 3.12
C LEU A 50 8.24 -5.42 1.94
N CYS A 51 9.34 -6.11 1.61
CA CYS A 51 10.19 -5.74 0.48
C CYS A 51 9.44 -5.83 -0.87
N ILE A 52 8.68 -6.90 -1.09
CA ILE A 52 7.86 -7.06 -2.29
C ILE A 52 6.81 -5.93 -2.37
N GLY A 53 6.13 -5.66 -1.25
CA GLY A 53 5.12 -4.62 -1.18
C GLY A 53 5.66 -3.22 -1.45
N ILE A 54 6.79 -2.86 -0.83
CA ILE A 54 7.47 -1.57 -1.07
C ILE A 54 7.87 -1.45 -2.55
N THR A 55 8.42 -2.51 -3.13
CA THR A 55 8.82 -2.52 -4.56
C THR A 55 7.61 -2.27 -5.46
N LEU A 56 6.48 -2.94 -5.20
CA LEU A 56 5.25 -2.74 -5.96
C LEU A 56 4.67 -1.32 -5.76
N LEU A 57 4.73 -0.77 -4.56
CA LEU A 57 4.30 0.61 -4.29
C LEU A 57 5.19 1.64 -5.01
N ILE A 58 6.50 1.41 -5.09
CA ILE A 58 7.43 2.27 -5.85
C ILE A 58 7.10 2.20 -7.34
N ILE A 59 6.86 0.99 -7.89
CA ILE A 59 6.45 0.84 -9.29
C ILE A 59 5.15 1.60 -9.55
N ALA A 60 4.15 1.47 -8.67
CA ALA A 60 2.90 2.22 -8.82
C ALA A 60 3.10 3.75 -8.74
N PHE A 61 3.98 4.22 -7.86
CA PHE A 61 4.32 5.63 -7.78
C PHE A 61 4.98 6.14 -9.07
N ILE A 62 5.88 5.36 -9.68
CA ILE A 62 6.45 5.69 -10.99
C ILE A 62 5.36 5.77 -12.06
N LEU A 63 4.41 4.83 -12.07
CA LEU A 63 3.27 4.86 -13.00
C LEU A 63 2.39 6.11 -12.78
N ASP A 64 2.19 6.55 -11.54
CA ASP A 64 1.47 7.79 -11.25
C ASP A 64 2.22 9.03 -11.78
N LEU A 65 3.55 9.09 -11.64
CA LEU A 65 4.37 10.15 -12.22
C LEU A 65 4.26 10.19 -13.75
N ILE A 66 4.35 9.03 -14.40
CA ILE A 66 4.24 8.91 -15.86
C ILE A 66 2.86 9.38 -16.35
N THR A 67 1.80 9.03 -15.61
CA THR A 67 0.43 9.43 -15.94
C THR A 67 0.27 10.96 -15.90
N ILE A 68 0.93 11.63 -14.95
CA ILE A 68 0.87 13.09 -14.82
C ILE A 68 1.66 13.79 -15.94
N CYS A 69 2.80 13.23 -16.33
CA CYS A 69 3.60 13.79 -17.42
C CYS A 69 2.96 13.54 -18.80
N THR A 70 2.11 12.52 -18.93
CA THR A 70 1.52 12.11 -20.20
C THR A 70 0.00 11.95 -20.08
N GLU A 71 -0.74 13.04 -20.28
CA GLU A 71 -2.23 13.03 -20.19
C GLU A 71 -2.90 12.10 -21.22
N THR A 72 -2.19 11.73 -22.30
CA THR A 72 -2.71 10.79 -23.32
C THR A 72 -2.83 9.36 -22.80
N LEU A 73 -2.12 8.99 -21.71
CA LEU A 73 -2.21 7.65 -21.12
C LEU A 73 -3.46 7.45 -20.24
N ASP A 74 -4.07 8.52 -19.73
CA ASP A 74 -5.29 8.43 -18.91
C ASP A 74 -6.51 7.92 -19.71
N PHE A 75 -6.48 8.05 -21.05
CA PHE A 75 -7.54 7.54 -21.92
C PHE A 75 -7.49 6.03 -22.11
N ASN A 76 -6.39 5.37 -21.75
CA ASN A 76 -6.27 3.92 -21.85
C ASN A 76 -6.78 3.25 -20.57
N PRO A 77 -7.99 2.66 -20.58
CA PRO A 77 -8.59 2.04 -19.38
C PRO A 77 -7.73 0.88 -18.85
N SER A 78 -7.00 0.20 -19.72
CA SER A 78 -6.09 -0.89 -19.36
C SER A 78 -4.95 -0.41 -18.46
N TYR A 79 -4.36 0.76 -18.73
CA TYR A 79 -3.24 1.31 -17.97
C TYR A 79 -3.67 1.73 -16.56
N ALA A 80 -4.82 2.40 -16.45
CA ALA A 80 -5.41 2.76 -15.17
C ALA A 80 -5.73 1.53 -14.30
N THR A 81 -6.23 0.46 -14.93
CA THR A 81 -6.56 -0.79 -14.23
C THR A 81 -5.30 -1.51 -13.73
N ILE A 82 -4.25 -1.61 -14.56
CA ILE A 82 -2.97 -2.24 -14.17
C ILE A 82 -2.36 -1.48 -12.98
N ARG A 83 -2.32 -0.15 -13.03
CA ARG A 83 -1.81 0.68 -11.94
C ARG A 83 -2.54 0.40 -10.63
N LEU A 84 -3.87 0.31 -10.69
CA LEU A 84 -4.72 0.06 -9.54
C LEU A 84 -4.45 -1.33 -8.95
N ILE A 85 -4.35 -2.37 -9.80
CA ILE A 85 -4.04 -3.74 -9.38
C ILE A 85 -2.68 -3.80 -8.69
N VAL A 86 -1.64 -3.17 -9.25
CA VAL A 86 -0.29 -3.14 -8.65
C VAL A 86 -0.31 -2.48 -7.27
N LEU A 87 -1.02 -1.35 -7.13
CA LEU A 87 -1.22 -0.67 -5.85
C LEU A 87 -1.93 -1.58 -4.83
N LEU A 88 -2.98 -2.28 -5.27
CA LEU A 88 -3.79 -3.15 -4.41
C LEU A 88 -2.98 -4.35 -3.91
N ILE A 89 -2.22 -4.99 -4.81
CA ILE A 89 -1.34 -6.12 -4.45
C ILE A 89 -0.23 -5.66 -3.50
N GLY A 90 0.41 -4.52 -3.79
CA GLY A 90 1.43 -3.94 -2.91
C GLY A 90 0.88 -3.68 -1.51
N LEU A 91 -0.29 -3.06 -1.40
CA LEU A 91 -0.93 -2.79 -0.12
C LEU A 91 -1.30 -4.08 0.64
N ILE A 92 -1.95 -5.03 -0.03
CA ILE A 92 -2.35 -6.31 0.58
C ILE A 92 -1.13 -7.05 1.11
N SER A 93 -0.02 -7.06 0.35
CA SER A 93 1.21 -7.74 0.78
C SER A 93 1.77 -7.15 2.08
N ILE A 94 1.79 -5.82 2.22
CA ILE A 94 2.25 -5.13 3.44
C ILE A 94 1.27 -5.36 4.59
N CYS A 95 -0.04 -5.33 4.32
CA CYS A 95 -1.06 -5.61 5.34
C CYS A 95 -0.93 -7.03 5.90
N ILE A 96 -0.70 -8.02 5.03
CA ILE A 96 -0.46 -9.40 5.44
C ILE A 96 0.79 -9.49 6.31
N ALA A 97 1.90 -8.86 5.90
CA ALA A 97 3.14 -8.84 6.68
C ALA A 97 2.91 -8.29 8.11
N ILE A 98 2.28 -7.11 8.22
CA ILE A 98 2.04 -6.45 9.51
C ILE A 98 1.02 -7.24 10.35
N SER A 99 -0.03 -7.77 9.72
CA SER A 99 -1.05 -8.56 10.39
C SER A 99 -0.46 -9.85 10.97
N SER A 100 0.36 -10.57 10.20
CA SER A 100 1.06 -11.78 10.66
C SER A 100 1.96 -11.50 11.88
N TYR A 101 2.64 -10.37 11.91
CA TYR A 101 3.43 -9.95 13.08
C TYR A 101 2.56 -9.59 14.28
N THR A 102 1.51 -8.80 14.05
CA THR A 102 0.62 -8.34 15.12
C THR A 102 -0.05 -9.54 15.81
N ILE A 103 -0.54 -10.53 15.04
CA ILE A 103 -1.15 -11.78 15.54
C ILE A 103 -0.26 -12.51 16.55
N GLN A 104 1.06 -12.43 16.38
CA GLN A 104 1.99 -13.14 17.24
C GLN A 104 2.38 -12.35 18.48
N MET A 105 2.48 -11.03 18.39
CA MET A 105 3.01 -10.22 19.48
C MET A 105 1.99 -9.89 20.59
N LYS A 106 0.73 -10.33 20.47
CA LYS A 106 -0.31 -10.25 21.52
C LYS A 106 -0.61 -8.85 22.12
N HIS A 107 0.10 -7.79 21.74
CA HIS A 107 0.00 -6.48 22.36
C HIS A 107 -0.73 -5.47 21.46
N GLN A 108 -1.86 -4.93 21.98
CA GLN A 108 -2.67 -3.81 21.46
C GLN A 108 -3.03 -3.87 19.96
N PHE A 109 -3.67 -4.97 19.55
CA PHE A 109 -4.21 -5.23 18.20
C PHE A 109 -5.08 -4.15 17.58
N SER A 110 -5.88 -3.46 18.38
CA SER A 110 -6.95 -2.61 17.85
C SER A 110 -6.43 -1.38 17.10
N CYS A 111 -5.34 -0.77 17.57
CA CYS A 111 -4.87 0.50 17.00
C CYS A 111 -4.26 0.30 15.60
N LEU A 112 -3.41 -0.72 15.45
CA LEU A 112 -2.79 -1.06 14.17
C LEU A 112 -3.81 -1.54 13.14
N MET A 113 -4.75 -2.39 13.54
CA MET A 113 -5.85 -2.83 12.66
C MET A 113 -6.75 -1.68 12.24
N CYS A 114 -6.99 -0.71 13.14
CA CYS A 114 -7.74 0.49 12.82
C CYS A 114 -7.01 1.36 11.78
N THR A 115 -5.70 1.56 11.93
CA THR A 115 -4.89 2.29 10.94
C THR A 115 -4.91 1.61 9.57
N ILE A 116 -4.73 0.28 9.54
CA ILE A 116 -4.80 -0.51 8.30
C ILE A 116 -6.20 -0.39 7.67
N GLY A 117 -7.25 -0.47 8.49
CA GLY A 117 -8.65 -0.34 8.05
C GLY A 117 -8.97 1.04 7.47
N ILE A 118 -8.43 2.12 8.06
CA ILE A 118 -8.60 3.49 7.55
C ILE A 118 -7.94 3.62 6.18
N VAL A 119 -6.71 3.12 6.01
CA VAL A 119 -6.02 3.13 4.71
C VAL A 119 -6.85 2.37 3.68
N PHE A 120 -7.39 1.20 4.04
CA PHE A 120 -8.23 0.40 3.14
C PHE A 120 -9.52 1.14 2.75
N SER A 121 -10.17 1.81 3.71
CA SER A 121 -11.39 2.58 3.49
C SER A 121 -11.16 3.76 2.53
N VAL A 122 -10.03 4.46 2.68
CA VAL A 122 -9.62 5.54 1.77
C VAL A 122 -9.39 5.01 0.35
N GLN A 123 -8.76 3.85 0.22
CA GLN A 123 -8.50 3.24 -1.09
C GLN A 123 -9.77 2.74 -1.77
N VAL A 124 -10.68 2.11 -1.02
CA VAL A 124 -12.00 1.70 -1.55
C VAL A 124 -12.84 2.91 -1.96
N ALA A 125 -12.79 4.00 -1.20
CA ALA A 125 -13.46 5.25 -1.56
C ALA A 125 -12.89 5.84 -2.87
N LEU A 126 -11.57 5.77 -3.07
CA LEU A 126 -10.89 6.16 -4.31
C LEU A 126 -11.34 5.31 -5.50
N ILE A 127 -11.44 3.99 -5.33
CA ILE A 127 -11.92 3.05 -6.35
C ILE A 127 -13.36 3.37 -6.74
N ASN A 128 -14.25 3.55 -5.76
CA ASN A 128 -15.66 3.89 -6.01
C ASN A 128 -15.83 5.24 -6.71
N LEU A 129 -15.01 6.23 -6.38
CA LEU A 129 -15.01 7.53 -7.07
C LEU A 129 -14.58 7.42 -8.55
N ILE A 130 -13.62 6.54 -8.86
CA ILE A 130 -13.16 6.29 -10.23
C ILE A 130 -14.23 5.51 -11.00
N LEU A 131 -14.79 4.44 -10.42
CA LEU A 131 -15.88 3.67 -11.03
C LEU A 131 -17.13 4.52 -11.25
N SER A 132 -17.47 5.41 -10.31
CA SER A 132 -18.60 6.34 -10.44
C SER A 132 -18.47 7.24 -11.67
N ARG A 133 -17.26 7.74 -11.98
CA ARG A 133 -17.02 8.53 -13.19
C ARG A 133 -17.14 7.68 -14.47
N CYS A 134 -16.74 6.41 -14.43
CA CYS A 134 -16.91 5.48 -15.55
C CYS A 134 -18.39 5.15 -15.79
N ILE A 135 -19.20 4.96 -14.73
CA ILE A 135 -20.64 4.69 -14.85
C ILE A 135 -21.39 5.93 -15.36
N HIS A 136 -21.03 7.12 -14.89
CA HIS A 136 -21.67 8.36 -15.34
C HIS A 136 -21.42 8.64 -16.84
N ARG A 137 -20.23 8.29 -17.36
CA ARG A 137 -19.93 8.40 -18.79
C ARG A 137 -20.70 7.40 -19.66
N ASN A 138 -21.15 6.28 -19.08
CA ASN A 138 -21.97 5.30 -19.79
C ASN A 138 -23.45 5.70 -19.89
N GLN A 139 -23.93 6.62 -19.04
CA GLN A 139 -25.30 7.15 -19.13
C GLN A 139 -25.45 8.36 -20.07
N SER A 140 -24.36 8.99 -20.53
CA SER A 140 -24.44 10.11 -21.48
C SER A 140 -24.42 9.67 -22.96
N ASN A 141 -24.49 8.38 -23.24
CA ASN A 141 -24.54 7.77 -24.58
C ASN A 141 -25.80 6.90 -24.77
N ILE A 142 -26.88 7.20 -24.05
CA ILE A 142 -28.22 6.65 -24.28
C ILE A 142 -29.18 7.81 -24.52
#